data_AF-A0A7S8E5S4-F1
#
_entry.id   AF-A0A7S8E5S4-F1
#
_cell.length_a   1.000
_cell.length_b   1.000
_cell.length_c   1.000
_cell.angle_alpha   90.00
_cell.angle_beta   90.00
_cell.angle_gamma   90.00
#
_symmetry.space_group_name_H-M   'P 1'
#
loop_
_entity.id
_entity.type
_entity.pdbx_description
1 polymer ?
#
loop_
_entity_poly.entity_id
_entity_poly.type
_entity_poly.pdbx_seq_one_letter_code
_entity_poly.pdbx_strand_id
1 'polypeptide(L)'
;MYDVGDCIHPLLAGFALGDALGYATQGRSLEAIRQQYGDAGITTMPDYSEATPRFARLMAEPEKGELILFSEVPGTDVLVKMACEKLPPEHYLKQLVAYFVDDPIYETALLRVGHVLGWGSEERALRHLGQGEHAAEILSMALYCILRYEDSLPRAVLRAANTDGASDKLAAIVGMVMTIYHGMDSIPSGWCRTVPDFSQLPTLVERLAGTIQERLR
;
A
#
# COMPACT_ATOMS: atom_id res chain seq x y z
N MET A 1 16.24 11.99 15.54
CA MET A 1 15.21 11.04 16.00
C MET A 1 13.95 11.42 15.25
N TYR A 2 13.48 10.56 14.35
CA TYR A 2 12.22 10.81 13.65
C TYR A 2 11.09 10.56 14.64
N ASP A 3 10.01 11.34 14.59
CA ASP A 3 8.82 11.06 15.37
C ASP A 3 7.87 10.21 14.52
N VAL A 4 7.60 8.99 14.96
CA VAL A 4 6.59 8.12 14.33
C VAL A 4 5.24 8.84 14.27
N GLY A 5 4.95 9.72 15.23
CA GLY A 5 3.75 10.55 15.28
C GLY A 5 3.51 11.38 14.01
N ASP A 6 4.57 11.94 13.43
CA ASP A 6 4.49 12.74 12.20
C ASP A 6 4.06 11.90 10.99
N CYS A 7 4.26 10.58 11.06
CA CYS A 7 3.97 9.65 9.98
C CYS A 7 2.56 9.06 10.09
N ILE A 8 1.86 9.21 11.21
CA ILE A 8 0.55 8.55 11.43
C ILE A 8 -0.53 9.15 10.54
N HIS A 9 -0.58 10.48 10.42
CA HIS A 9 -1.51 11.14 9.52
C HIS A 9 -1.32 10.72 8.05
N PRO A 10 -0.11 10.81 7.46
CA PRO A 10 0.11 10.35 6.09
C PRO A 10 -0.08 8.83 5.93
N LEU A 11 0.26 8.02 6.94
CA LEU A 11 -0.01 6.58 6.96
C LEU A 11 -1.50 6.29 6.76
N LEU A 12 -2.36 6.88 7.60
CA LEU A 12 -3.80 6.64 7.56
C LEU A 12 -4.46 7.22 6.31
N ALA A 13 -3.98 8.38 5.84
CA ALA A 13 -4.42 8.94 4.55
C ALA A 13 -4.07 7.99 3.40
N GLY A 14 -2.82 7.51 3.36
CA GLY A 14 -2.36 6.55 2.36
C GLY A 14 -3.13 5.23 2.38
N PHE A 15 -3.44 4.73 3.58
CA PHE A 15 -4.28 3.54 3.76
C PHE A 15 -5.69 3.75 3.18
N ALA A 16 -6.35 4.86 3.51
CA ALA A 16 -7.70 5.14 3.04
C ALA A 16 -7.76 5.28 1.50
N LEU A 17 -6.79 5.98 0.91
CA LEU A 17 -6.70 6.17 -0.55
C LEU A 17 -6.40 4.85 -1.27
N GLY A 18 -5.46 4.06 -0.73
CA GLY A 18 -5.10 2.77 -1.26
C GLY A 18 -6.23 1.76 -1.17
N ASP A 19 -6.92 1.68 -0.02
CA ASP A 19 -8.11 0.86 0.18
C ASP A 19 -9.20 1.23 -0.83
N ALA A 20 -9.48 2.52 -1.00
CA ALA A 20 -10.48 2.98 -1.96
C ALA A 20 -10.14 2.60 -3.40
N LEU A 21 -8.93 2.88 -3.88
CA LEU A 21 -8.53 2.53 -5.24
C LEU A 21 -8.48 1.01 -5.46
N GLY A 22 -7.95 0.26 -4.50
CA GLY A 22 -7.81 -1.19 -4.60
C GLY A 22 -9.13 -1.93 -4.47
N TYR A 23 -10.09 -1.42 -3.68
CA TYR A 23 -11.43 -1.98 -3.56
C TYR A 23 -12.19 -1.95 -4.90
N ALA A 24 -11.99 -0.90 -5.70
CA ALA A 24 -12.59 -0.74 -7.02
C ALA A 24 -12.27 -1.88 -8.01
N THR A 25 -11.17 -2.58 -7.78
CA THR A 25 -10.59 -3.59 -8.66
C THR A 25 -10.36 -4.93 -7.95
N GLN A 26 -10.72 -5.04 -6.68
CA GLN A 26 -10.51 -6.22 -5.85
C GLN A 26 -11.11 -7.48 -6.49
N GLY A 27 -10.32 -8.56 -6.49
CA GLY A 27 -10.76 -9.87 -6.99
C GLY A 27 -10.94 -9.96 -8.51
N ARG A 28 -10.57 -8.92 -9.26
CA ARG A 28 -10.67 -8.88 -10.72
C ARG A 28 -9.34 -9.23 -11.37
N SER A 29 -9.39 -9.78 -12.58
CA SER A 29 -8.23 -9.83 -13.46
C SER A 29 -7.98 -8.46 -14.10
N LEU A 30 -6.75 -8.19 -14.54
CA LEU A 30 -6.36 -6.98 -15.25
C LEU A 30 -7.18 -6.78 -16.52
N GLU A 31 -7.53 -7.88 -17.21
CA GLU A 31 -8.43 -7.83 -18.35
C GLU A 31 -9.82 -7.31 -17.95
N ALA A 32 -10.40 -7.84 -16.86
CA ALA A 32 -11.69 -7.37 -16.37
C ALA A 32 -11.64 -5.93 -15.86
N ILE A 33 -10.54 -5.52 -15.22
CA ILE A 33 -10.31 -4.14 -14.81
C ILE A 33 -10.30 -3.23 -16.06
N ARG A 34 -9.58 -3.61 -17.11
CA ARG A 34 -9.53 -2.85 -18.36
C ARG A 34 -10.86 -2.81 -19.10
N GLN A 35 -11.61 -3.90 -19.07
CA GLN A 35 -12.95 -3.94 -19.64
C GLN A 35 -13.89 -2.93 -18.97
N GLN A 36 -13.74 -2.72 -17.65
CA GLN A 36 -14.55 -1.76 -16.92
C GLN A 36 -14.04 -0.32 -17.02
N TYR A 37 -12.73 -0.10 -16.91
CA TYR A 37 -12.15 1.25 -16.76
C TYR A 37 -11.39 1.75 -18.01
N GLY A 38 -11.29 0.94 -19.07
CA GLY A 38 -10.53 1.21 -20.29
C GLY A 38 -9.12 0.60 -20.26
N ASP A 39 -8.39 0.69 -21.38
CA ASP A 39 -7.09 0.01 -21.56
C ASP A 39 -6.02 0.38 -20.52
N ALA A 40 -6.11 1.60 -19.96
CA ALA A 40 -5.23 2.07 -18.90
C ALA A 40 -5.59 1.52 -17.50
N GLY A 41 -6.73 0.83 -17.38
CA GLY A 41 -7.30 0.39 -16.11
C GLY A 41 -7.83 1.57 -15.28
N ILE A 42 -7.90 1.42 -13.96
CA ILE A 42 -8.32 2.52 -13.08
C ILE A 42 -7.24 3.62 -13.08
N THR A 43 -7.64 4.86 -13.37
CA THR A 43 -6.72 6.02 -13.49
C THR A 43 -7.00 7.13 -12.48
N THR A 44 -8.10 7.05 -11.74
CA THR A 44 -8.49 8.05 -10.75
C THR A 44 -9.39 7.41 -9.68
N MET A 45 -9.58 8.11 -8.56
CA MET A 45 -10.46 7.69 -7.49
C MET A 45 -11.90 7.50 -8.02
N PRO A 46 -12.55 6.35 -7.75
CA PRO A 46 -13.97 6.17 -8.03
C PRO A 46 -14.83 7.09 -7.16
N ASP A 47 -16.07 7.29 -7.59
CA ASP A 47 -17.09 7.96 -6.80
C ASP A 47 -17.78 6.95 -5.89
N TYR A 48 -17.61 7.08 -4.57
CA TYR A 48 -18.15 6.18 -3.57
C TYR A 48 -19.25 6.88 -2.78
N SER A 49 -20.42 6.24 -2.69
CA SER A 49 -21.51 6.72 -1.82
C SER A 49 -21.29 6.40 -0.34
N GLU A 50 -20.46 5.38 -0.04
CA GLU A 50 -20.18 4.89 1.32
C GLU A 50 -18.70 4.54 1.46
N ALA A 51 -18.18 4.56 2.69
CA ALA A 51 -16.79 4.27 2.98
C ALA A 51 -16.40 2.83 2.58
N THR A 52 -15.16 2.65 2.12
CA THR A 52 -14.65 1.34 1.69
C THR A 52 -14.44 0.40 2.87
N PRO A 53 -14.54 -0.93 2.67
CA PRO A 53 -14.69 -1.85 3.80
C PRO A 53 -13.56 -1.81 4.83
N ARG A 54 -12.29 -1.69 4.41
CA ARG A 54 -11.17 -1.70 5.36
C ARG A 54 -11.07 -0.37 6.11
N PHE A 55 -11.24 0.75 5.41
CA PHE A 55 -11.21 2.07 6.05
C PHE A 55 -12.41 2.29 6.97
N ALA A 56 -13.63 1.90 6.55
CA ALA A 56 -14.82 1.93 7.39
C ALA A 56 -14.64 1.09 8.67
N ARG A 57 -14.05 -0.10 8.54
CA ARG A 57 -13.73 -0.96 9.68
C ARG A 57 -12.71 -0.31 10.62
N LEU A 58 -11.68 0.32 10.08
CA LEU A 58 -10.67 1.03 10.87
C LEU A 58 -11.29 2.21 11.66
N MET A 59 -12.23 2.92 11.06
CA MET A 59 -13.00 4.00 11.70
C MET A 59 -13.89 3.47 12.84
N ALA A 60 -14.56 2.33 12.61
CA ALA A 60 -15.47 1.71 13.57
C ALA A 60 -14.73 1.05 14.75
N GLU A 61 -13.60 0.40 14.48
CA GLU A 61 -12.87 -0.47 15.42
C GLU A 61 -11.36 -0.09 15.50
N PRO A 62 -10.98 1.15 15.86
CA PRO A 62 -9.57 1.54 15.85
C PRO A 62 -8.72 0.80 16.88
N GLU A 63 -9.31 0.23 17.93
CA GLU A 63 -8.58 -0.69 18.82
C GLU A 63 -8.04 -1.92 18.07
N LYS A 64 -8.58 -2.25 16.89
CA LYS A 64 -8.08 -3.28 15.98
C LYS A 64 -7.16 -2.72 14.88
N GLY A 65 -6.72 -1.47 14.99
CA GLY A 65 -5.95 -0.79 13.96
C GLY A 65 -4.67 -1.53 13.56
N GLU A 66 -3.94 -2.10 14.53
CA GLU A 66 -2.76 -2.92 14.24
C GLU A 66 -3.10 -4.12 13.34
N LEU A 67 -4.18 -4.83 13.67
CA LEU A 67 -4.66 -5.99 12.92
C LEU A 67 -5.05 -5.61 11.48
N ILE A 68 -5.73 -4.47 11.32
CA ILE A 68 -6.25 -3.99 10.04
C ILE A 68 -5.13 -3.45 9.14
N LEU A 69 -4.13 -2.79 9.73
CA LEU A 69 -3.05 -2.14 8.98
C LEU A 69 -1.88 -3.08 8.66
N PHE A 70 -1.50 -3.97 9.58
CA PHE A 70 -0.21 -4.66 9.51
C PHE A 70 -0.29 -6.18 9.49
N SER A 71 -1.31 -6.80 10.09
CA SER A 71 -1.28 -8.24 10.35
C SER A 71 -1.67 -9.13 9.16
N GLU A 72 -2.35 -8.59 8.14
CA GLU A 72 -2.73 -9.41 6.97
C GLU A 72 -1.55 -9.76 6.06
N VAL A 73 -0.51 -8.92 6.04
CA VAL A 73 0.68 -9.10 5.22
C VAL A 73 1.91 -8.80 6.10
N PRO A 74 2.53 -9.83 6.72
CA PRO A 74 3.76 -9.68 7.48
C PRO A 74 4.83 -8.90 6.71
N GLY A 75 5.52 -7.99 7.39
CA GLY A 75 6.53 -7.09 6.79
C GLY A 75 5.97 -5.73 6.34
N THR A 76 4.65 -5.53 6.38
CA THR A 76 4.03 -4.22 6.08
C THR A 76 4.48 -3.15 7.07
N ASP A 77 4.54 -3.50 8.36
CA ASP A 77 5.07 -2.64 9.42
C ASP A 77 6.55 -2.29 9.23
N VAL A 78 7.36 -3.24 8.74
CA VAL A 78 8.77 -3.01 8.40
C VAL A 78 8.90 -1.99 7.25
N LEU A 79 8.09 -2.12 6.19
CA LEU A 79 8.03 -1.14 5.09
C LEU A 79 7.63 0.25 5.59
N VAL A 80 6.56 0.32 6.40
CA VAL A 80 6.08 1.58 6.97
C VAL A 80 7.14 2.20 7.88
N LYS A 81 7.81 1.40 8.71
CA LYS A 81 8.90 1.87 9.58
C LYS A 81 10.05 2.49 8.76
N MET A 82 10.48 1.84 7.69
CA MET A 82 11.51 2.39 6.80
C MET A 82 11.08 3.70 6.13
N ALA A 83 9.80 3.84 5.77
CA ALA A 83 9.26 5.08 5.24
C ALA A 83 9.25 6.19 6.30
N CYS A 84 8.83 5.88 7.54
CA CYS A 84 8.87 6.82 8.67
C CYS A 84 10.30 7.29 8.98
N GLU A 85 11.26 6.38 8.83
CA GLU A 85 12.70 6.63 8.97
C GLU A 85 13.30 7.45 7.82
N LYS A 86 12.51 7.72 6.78
CA LYS A 86 12.95 8.37 5.53
C LYS A 86 14.11 7.62 4.88
N LEU A 87 14.15 6.30 5.06
CA LEU A 87 15.10 5.46 4.35
C LEU A 87 14.76 5.54 2.84
N PRO A 88 15.75 5.78 1.96
CA PRO A 88 15.53 5.76 0.53
C PRO A 88 14.98 4.40 0.02
N PRO A 89 13.97 4.39 -0.87
CA PRO A 89 13.32 3.16 -1.33
C PRO A 89 14.28 2.11 -1.90
N GLU A 90 15.38 2.50 -2.55
CA GLU A 90 16.39 1.59 -3.09
C GLU A 90 17.01 0.65 -2.04
N HIS A 91 16.87 0.96 -0.75
CA HIS A 91 17.34 0.13 0.35
C HIS A 91 16.28 -0.85 0.88
N TYR A 92 15.00 -0.70 0.53
CA TYR A 92 13.90 -1.46 1.13
C TYR A 92 14.02 -2.96 0.85
N LEU A 93 14.38 -3.33 -0.39
CA LEU A 93 14.56 -4.73 -0.76
C LEU A 93 15.63 -5.41 0.11
N LYS A 94 16.78 -4.75 0.30
CA LYS A 94 17.87 -5.30 1.10
C LYS A 94 17.45 -5.50 2.56
N GLN A 95 16.73 -4.54 3.13
CA GLN A 95 16.27 -4.61 4.52
C GLN A 95 15.20 -5.69 4.72
N LEU A 96 14.24 -5.81 3.80
CA LEU A 96 13.22 -6.85 3.87
C LEU A 96 13.81 -8.26 3.71
N VAL A 97 14.77 -8.45 2.79
CA VAL A 97 15.48 -9.73 2.65
C VAL A 97 16.23 -10.08 3.94
N ALA A 98 16.88 -9.10 4.58
CA ALA A 98 17.55 -9.33 5.86
C ALA A 98 16.56 -9.65 6.99
N TYR A 99 15.38 -9.01 7.00
CA TYR A 99 14.33 -9.25 7.99
C TYR A 99 13.75 -10.67 7.88
N PHE A 100 13.58 -11.18 6.65
CA PHE A 100 13.03 -12.51 6.37
C PHE A 100 14.09 -13.57 6.05
N VAL A 101 15.33 -13.40 6.51
CA VAL A 101 16.45 -14.30 6.18
C VAL A 101 16.20 -15.76 6.60
N ASP A 102 15.43 -15.98 7.67
CA ASP A 102 15.08 -17.33 8.15
C ASP A 102 13.72 -17.83 7.62
N ASP A 103 13.06 -17.07 6.73
CA ASP A 103 11.81 -17.44 6.07
C ASP A 103 12.02 -17.61 4.55
N PRO A 104 12.23 -18.84 4.06
CA PRO A 104 12.57 -19.08 2.66
C PRO A 104 11.45 -18.70 1.69
N ILE A 105 10.19 -18.64 2.14
CA ILE A 105 9.05 -18.26 1.32
C ILE A 105 9.12 -16.76 1.03
N TYR A 106 9.33 -15.94 2.06
CA TYR A 106 9.49 -14.50 1.91
C TYR A 106 10.80 -14.14 1.23
N GLU A 107 11.92 -14.75 1.61
CA GLU A 107 13.22 -14.49 1.00
C GLU A 107 13.17 -14.73 -0.51
N THR A 108 12.66 -15.89 -0.95
CA THR A 108 12.53 -16.22 -2.38
C THR A 108 11.58 -15.25 -3.10
N ALA A 109 10.48 -14.85 -2.47
CA ALA A 109 9.56 -13.89 -3.06
C ALA A 109 10.19 -12.51 -3.26
N LEU A 110 10.89 -12.01 -2.24
CA LEU A 110 11.54 -10.70 -2.26
C LEU A 110 12.70 -10.66 -3.27
N LEU A 111 13.53 -11.70 -3.34
CA LEU A 111 14.64 -11.76 -4.30
C LEU A 111 14.18 -11.66 -5.76
N ARG A 112 12.96 -12.13 -6.09
CA ARG A 112 12.39 -11.96 -7.43
C ARG A 112 12.14 -10.50 -7.79
N VAL A 113 11.92 -9.61 -6.82
CA VAL A 113 11.71 -8.17 -7.07
C VAL A 113 12.93 -7.56 -7.76
N GLY A 114 14.14 -7.83 -7.26
CA GLY A 114 15.38 -7.37 -7.87
C GLY A 114 15.59 -7.91 -9.29
N HIS A 115 15.09 -9.12 -9.57
CA HIS A 115 15.17 -9.72 -10.90
C HIS A 115 14.25 -9.03 -11.93
N VAL A 116 13.06 -8.59 -11.51
CA VAL A 116 12.03 -8.09 -12.43
C VAL A 116 11.89 -6.56 -12.46
N LEU A 117 12.51 -5.83 -11.54
CA LEU A 117 12.37 -4.37 -11.43
C LEU A 117 12.70 -3.63 -12.73
N GLY A 118 13.72 -4.10 -13.45
CA GLY A 118 14.15 -3.54 -14.74
C GLY A 118 13.43 -4.09 -15.97
N TRP A 119 12.47 -5.00 -15.82
CA TRP A 119 11.77 -5.57 -16.98
C TRP A 119 10.94 -4.50 -17.70
N GLY A 120 10.86 -4.62 -19.03
CA GLY A 120 10.09 -3.70 -19.86
C GLY A 120 8.57 -3.88 -19.75
N SER A 121 8.10 -5.04 -19.30
CA SER A 121 6.68 -5.35 -19.15
C SER A 121 6.32 -5.53 -17.67
N GLU A 122 5.61 -4.56 -17.11
CA GLU A 122 5.19 -4.56 -15.70
C GLU A 122 4.19 -5.68 -15.40
N GLU A 123 3.37 -6.05 -16.38
CA GLU A 123 2.46 -7.21 -16.26
C GLU A 123 3.23 -8.52 -16.15
N ARG A 124 4.29 -8.70 -16.95
CA ARG A 124 5.15 -9.89 -16.84
C ARG A 124 5.92 -9.90 -15.53
N ALA A 125 6.39 -8.73 -15.08
CA ALA A 125 7.07 -8.60 -13.81
C ALA A 125 6.15 -9.00 -12.65
N LEU A 126 4.97 -8.40 -12.53
CA LEU A 126 4.02 -8.72 -11.46
C LEU A 126 3.54 -10.17 -11.52
N ARG A 127 3.22 -10.71 -12.71
CA ARG A 127 2.87 -12.13 -12.87
C ARG A 127 3.99 -13.07 -12.44
N HIS A 128 5.26 -12.67 -12.58
CA HIS A 128 6.41 -13.44 -12.11
C HIS A 128 6.58 -13.36 -10.59
N LEU A 129 6.19 -12.26 -9.96
CA LEU A 129 6.19 -12.10 -8.51
C LEU A 129 5.07 -12.90 -7.84
N GLY A 130 3.89 -12.99 -8.47
CA GLY A 130 2.79 -13.80 -7.99
C GLY A 130 1.44 -13.36 -8.51
N GLN A 131 0.39 -13.94 -7.93
CA GLN A 131 -1.01 -13.56 -8.16
C GLN A 131 -1.61 -12.84 -6.94
N GLY A 132 -0.83 -12.65 -5.88
CA GLY A 132 -1.27 -11.99 -4.66
C GLY A 132 -2.12 -12.89 -3.77
N GLU A 133 -2.05 -14.21 -3.95
CA GLU A 133 -2.79 -15.18 -3.12
C GLU A 133 -2.09 -15.41 -1.78
N HIS A 134 -0.77 -15.23 -1.73
CA HIS A 134 0.06 -15.41 -0.55
C HIS A 134 0.64 -14.07 -0.06
N ALA A 135 0.78 -13.91 1.25
CA ALA A 135 1.28 -12.68 1.85
C ALA A 135 2.69 -12.28 1.36
N ALA A 136 3.60 -13.26 1.17
CA ALA A 136 4.94 -13.01 0.62
C ALA A 136 4.90 -12.45 -0.81
N GLU A 137 3.93 -12.89 -1.64
CA GLU A 137 3.71 -12.34 -2.97
C GLU A 137 3.19 -10.91 -2.90
N ILE A 138 2.18 -10.66 -2.08
CA ILE A 138 1.59 -9.32 -1.90
C ILE A 138 2.67 -8.32 -1.46
N LEU A 139 3.49 -8.67 -0.47
CA LEU A 139 4.58 -7.83 0.00
C LEU A 139 5.59 -7.52 -1.13
N SER A 140 5.99 -8.55 -1.88
CA SER A 140 6.96 -8.42 -2.98
C SER A 140 6.41 -7.57 -4.13
N MET A 141 5.13 -7.73 -4.46
CA MET A 141 4.45 -6.97 -5.51
C MET A 141 4.20 -5.52 -5.07
N ALA A 142 3.89 -5.27 -3.80
CA ALA A 142 3.82 -3.92 -3.23
C ALA A 142 5.18 -3.23 -3.28
N LEU A 143 6.25 -3.92 -2.87
CA LEU A 143 7.63 -3.43 -2.96
C LEU A 143 8.00 -3.11 -4.42
N TYR A 144 7.65 -3.97 -5.38
CA TYR A 144 7.86 -3.68 -6.80
C TYR A 144 7.18 -2.37 -7.22
N CYS A 145 5.92 -2.13 -6.82
CA CYS A 145 5.20 -0.89 -7.17
C CYS A 145 5.85 0.35 -6.55
N ILE A 146 6.30 0.25 -5.30
CA ILE A 146 7.03 1.32 -4.59
C ILE A 146 8.33 1.65 -5.32
N LEU A 147 9.17 0.66 -5.62
CA LEU A 147 10.47 0.86 -6.28
C LEU A 147 10.33 1.33 -7.73
N ARG A 148 9.31 0.82 -8.45
CA ARG A 148 9.10 1.16 -9.86
C ARG A 148 8.64 2.60 -10.07
N TYR A 149 7.95 3.15 -9.08
CA TYR A 149 7.33 4.47 -9.11
C TYR A 149 7.72 5.29 -7.88
N GLU A 150 8.97 5.17 -7.43
CA GLU A 150 9.50 5.83 -6.22
C GLU A 150 9.42 7.36 -6.27
N ASP A 151 9.25 7.93 -7.47
CA ASP A 151 9.13 9.36 -7.74
C ASP A 151 7.68 9.84 -7.83
N SER A 152 6.69 8.94 -7.74
CA SER A 152 5.30 9.26 -8.03
C SER A 152 4.29 8.42 -7.23
N LEU A 153 3.85 8.98 -6.09
CA LEU A 153 2.75 8.44 -5.28
C LEU A 153 1.53 8.04 -6.14
N PRO A 154 0.97 8.89 -7.02
CA PRO A 154 -0.22 8.50 -7.76
C PRO A 154 0.03 7.30 -8.68
N ARG A 155 1.18 7.25 -9.37
CA ARG A 155 1.50 6.15 -10.29
C ARG A 155 1.73 4.85 -9.54
N ALA A 156 2.40 4.89 -8.38
CA ALA A 156 2.62 3.72 -7.55
C ALA A 156 1.30 3.10 -7.09
N VAL A 157 0.38 3.92 -6.53
CA VAL A 157 -0.91 3.45 -6.01
C VAL A 157 -1.84 3.00 -7.16
N LEU A 158 -1.86 3.72 -8.29
CA LEU A 158 -2.65 3.29 -9.45
C LEU A 158 -2.11 2.01 -10.07
N ARG A 159 -0.80 1.83 -10.18
CA ARG A 159 -0.22 0.55 -10.62
C ARG A 159 -0.66 -0.56 -9.67
N ALA A 160 -0.57 -0.31 -8.37
CA ALA A 160 -0.97 -1.24 -7.34
C ALA A 160 -2.44 -1.68 -7.49
N ALA A 161 -3.35 -0.73 -7.66
CA ALA A 161 -4.78 -0.97 -7.88
C ALA A 161 -5.12 -1.62 -9.25
N ASN A 162 -4.19 -1.64 -10.20
CA ASN A 162 -4.35 -2.31 -11.49
C ASN A 162 -3.69 -3.70 -11.50
N THR A 163 -3.80 -4.45 -10.41
CA THR A 163 -3.15 -5.76 -10.26
C THR A 163 -4.16 -6.87 -10.08
N ASP A 164 -3.88 -8.05 -10.62
CA ASP A 164 -4.75 -9.21 -10.50
C ASP A 164 -4.97 -9.57 -9.02
N GLY A 165 -6.23 -9.80 -8.64
CA GLY A 165 -6.60 -10.44 -7.37
C GLY A 165 -6.52 -9.53 -6.14
N ALA A 166 -5.32 -9.21 -5.67
CA ALA A 166 -5.06 -8.62 -4.35
C ALA A 166 -4.91 -7.09 -4.34
N SER A 167 -5.59 -6.41 -5.28
CA SER A 167 -5.47 -4.95 -5.47
C SER A 167 -5.80 -4.13 -4.21
N ASP A 168 -6.74 -4.56 -3.37
CA ASP A 168 -7.11 -3.88 -2.12
C ASP A 168 -5.95 -3.81 -1.12
N LYS A 169 -5.34 -4.95 -0.82
CA LYS A 169 -4.21 -5.04 0.12
C LYS A 169 -2.97 -4.35 -0.45
N LEU A 170 -2.72 -4.58 -1.74
CA LEU A 170 -1.53 -4.10 -2.40
C LEU A 170 -1.57 -2.57 -2.56
N ALA A 171 -2.69 -2.00 -2.99
CA ALA A 171 -2.87 -0.55 -3.05
C ALA A 171 -2.86 0.10 -1.67
N ALA A 172 -3.41 -0.55 -0.63
CA ALA A 172 -3.33 -0.06 0.75
C ALA A 172 -1.88 0.02 1.25
N ILE A 173 -1.06 -1.03 1.08
CA ILE A 173 0.36 -1.04 1.49
C ILE A 173 1.15 0.03 0.73
N VAL A 174 0.98 0.09 -0.59
CA VAL A 174 1.68 1.07 -1.44
C VAL A 174 1.24 2.50 -1.07
N GLY A 175 -0.05 2.73 -0.84
CA GLY A 175 -0.59 4.03 -0.41
C GLY A 175 0.00 4.49 0.91
N MET A 176 0.04 3.62 1.92
CA MET A 176 0.65 3.88 3.22
C MET A 176 2.10 4.35 3.08
N VAL A 177 2.94 3.55 2.42
CA VAL A 177 4.38 3.82 2.27
C VAL A 177 4.63 5.09 1.45
N MET A 178 3.97 5.21 0.29
CA MET A 178 4.21 6.33 -0.63
C MET A 178 3.72 7.66 -0.08
N THR A 179 2.64 7.67 0.71
CA THR A 179 2.14 8.90 1.35
C THR A 179 3.04 9.36 2.49
N ILE A 180 3.61 8.44 3.26
CA ILE A 180 4.64 8.79 4.26
C ILE A 180 5.87 9.36 3.56
N TYR A 181 6.35 8.69 2.50
CA TYR A 181 7.58 9.07 1.80
C TYR A 181 7.48 10.42 1.08
N HIS A 182 6.39 10.66 0.35
CA HIS A 182 6.19 11.88 -0.44
C HIS A 182 5.47 13.02 0.31
N GLY A 183 4.84 12.71 1.44
CA GLY A 183 4.01 13.65 2.19
C GLY A 183 2.61 13.90 1.58
N MET A 184 1.76 14.53 2.39
CA MET A 184 0.35 14.78 2.08
C MET A 184 0.13 15.65 0.83
N ASP A 185 1.03 16.61 0.58
CA ASP A 185 0.92 17.55 -0.55
C ASP A 185 1.08 16.85 -1.91
N SER A 186 1.62 15.63 -1.93
CA SER A 186 1.79 14.82 -3.13
C SER A 186 0.52 14.04 -3.51
N ILE A 187 -0.52 14.06 -2.67
CA ILE A 187 -1.79 13.40 -2.96
C ILE A 187 -2.58 14.25 -3.96
N PRO A 188 -3.12 13.65 -5.05
CA PRO A 188 -4.01 14.37 -5.96
C PRO A 188 -5.23 14.92 -5.21
N SER A 189 -5.45 16.25 -5.27
CA SER A 189 -6.50 16.90 -4.48
C SER A 189 -7.92 16.36 -4.71
N GLY A 190 -8.17 15.78 -5.88
CA GLY A 190 -9.43 15.11 -6.20
C GLY A 190 -9.68 13.86 -5.36
N TRP A 191 -8.65 13.11 -5.02
CA TRP A 191 -8.79 11.81 -4.34
C TRP A 191 -9.29 11.97 -2.90
N CYS A 192 -8.76 12.95 -2.16
CA CYS A 192 -9.18 13.21 -0.77
C CYS A 192 -10.66 13.61 -0.66
N ARG A 193 -11.24 14.21 -1.70
CA ARG A 193 -12.63 14.69 -1.69
C ARG A 193 -13.65 13.59 -1.97
N THR A 194 -13.23 12.51 -2.61
CA THR A 194 -14.09 11.43 -3.09
C THR A 194 -14.12 10.22 -2.16
N VAL A 195 -13.13 10.07 -1.28
CA VAL A 195 -13.12 8.99 -0.27
C VAL A 195 -14.05 9.39 0.89
N PRO A 196 -15.13 8.62 1.16
CA PRO A 196 -16.01 8.92 2.28
C PRO A 196 -15.28 8.83 3.61
N ASP A 197 -15.69 9.64 4.58
CA ASP A 197 -15.09 9.76 5.91
C ASP A 197 -13.61 10.21 5.96
N PHE A 198 -13.01 10.57 4.82
CA PHE A 198 -11.63 11.07 4.77
C PHE A 198 -11.44 12.33 5.64
N SER A 199 -12.47 13.16 5.79
CA SER A 199 -12.45 14.32 6.69
C SER A 199 -12.35 13.97 8.17
N GLN A 200 -12.61 12.71 8.56
CA GLN A 200 -12.51 12.24 9.94
C GLN A 200 -11.10 11.74 10.31
N LEU A 201 -10.15 11.76 9.36
CA LEU A 201 -8.77 11.30 9.59
C LEU A 201 -8.09 11.90 10.82
N PRO A 202 -8.20 13.22 11.13
CA PRO A 202 -7.56 13.77 12.33
C PRO A 202 -8.02 13.10 13.63
N THR A 203 -9.32 12.82 13.76
CA THR A 203 -9.87 12.11 14.91
C THR A 203 -9.38 10.66 14.97
N LEU A 204 -9.24 9.99 13.82
CA LEU A 204 -8.70 8.64 13.77
C LEU A 204 -7.21 8.61 14.17
N VAL A 205 -6.41 9.60 13.75
CA VAL A 205 -5.00 9.76 14.15
C VAL A 205 -4.89 9.82 15.67
N GLU A 206 -5.69 10.65 16.33
CA GLU A 206 -5.67 10.77 17.79
C GLU A 206 -5.97 9.43 18.49
N ARG A 207 -6.94 8.66 17.96
CA ARG A 207 -7.35 7.38 18.53
C ARG A 207 -6.31 6.27 18.32
N LEU A 208 -5.56 6.31 17.21
CA LEU A 208 -4.61 5.27 16.84
C LEU A 208 -3.15 5.58 17.20
N ALA A 209 -2.85 6.83 17.61
CA ALA A 209 -1.47 7.29 17.76
C ALA A 209 -0.63 6.38 18.65
N GLY A 210 -1.12 6.06 19.86
CA GLY A 210 -0.41 5.20 20.81
C GLY A 210 -0.14 3.79 20.27
N THR A 211 -1.16 3.15 19.70
CA THR A 211 -1.06 1.78 19.14
C THR A 211 -0.07 1.71 17.98
N ILE A 212 -0.14 2.67 17.04
CA ILE A 212 0.76 2.69 15.88
C ILE A 212 2.19 3.00 16.32
N GLN A 213 2.38 3.94 17.26
CA GLN A 213 3.71 4.23 17.82
C GLN A 213 4.33 3.01 18.51
N GLU A 214 3.54 2.27 19.30
CA GLU A 214 4.01 1.06 19.96
C GLU A 214 4.42 -0.02 18.93
N ARG A 215 3.62 -0.20 17.87
CA ARG A 215 3.91 -1.19 16.82
C ARG A 215 5.16 -0.86 16.01
N LEU A 216 5.43 0.42 15.75
CA LEU A 216 6.52 0.85 14.86
C LEU A 216 7.85 1.16 15.60
N ARG A 217 7.86 1.18 16.94
CA ARG A 217 9.08 1.29 17.75
C ARG A 217 10.06 0.14 17.48
#